data_AF-A0A1M5QRV4-F1
#
_entry.id   AF-A0A1M5QRV4-F1
#
_cell.length_a   1.000
_cell.length_b   1.000
_cell.length_c   1.000
_cell.angle_alpha   90.00
_cell.angle_beta   90.00
_cell.angle_gamma   90.00
#
_symmetry.space_group_name_H-M   'P 1'
#
loop_
_entity.id
_entity.type
_entity.pdbx_description
1 polymer ?
#
loop_
_entity_poly.entity_id
_entity_poly.type
_entity_poly.pdbx_seq_one_letter_code
_entity_poly.pdbx_strand_id
1 'polypeptide(L)' 'MALDPDEFVILTDHGTMKLRSAVLRAMMLLPKERKRATIVREGEPAILNFKQIKNLAAQWDERLVPID' A
#
# COMPACT_ATOMS: atom_id res chain seq x y z
N MET A 1 6.48 4.21 10.96
CA MET A 1 7.29 4.87 9.91
C MET A 1 6.30 5.55 8.99
N ALA A 2 6.31 6.87 8.89
CA ALA A 2 5.37 7.57 8.01
C ALA A 2 5.89 7.46 6.57
N LEU A 3 5.16 6.74 5.72
CA LEU A 3 5.45 6.67 4.29
C LEU A 3 4.69 7.79 3.57
N ASP A 4 5.31 8.38 2.55
CA ASP A 4 4.67 9.40 1.73
C ASP A 4 3.58 8.76 0.84
N PRO A 5 2.29 9.12 1.02
CA PRO A 5 1.21 8.57 0.20
C PRO A 5 1.31 8.92 -1.29
N ASP A 6 2.02 10.01 -1.63
CA ASP A 6 2.12 10.54 -2.99
C ASP A 6 3.38 10.09 -3.74
N GLU A 7 4.28 9.33 -3.11
CA GLU A 7 5.45 8.78 -3.79
C GLU A 7 5.03 7.80 -4.90
N PHE A 8 5.85 7.70 -5.94
CA PHE A 8 5.65 6.73 -7.02
C PHE A 8 6.24 5.37 -6.65
N VAL A 9 5.43 4.33 -6.83
CA VAL A 9 5.77 2.94 -6.49
C VAL A 9 5.29 2.00 -7.59
N ILE A 10 5.82 0.78 -7.61
CA ILE A 10 5.34 -0.27 -8.50
C ILE A 10 4.54 -1.29 -7.68
N LEU A 11 3.28 -1.49 -8.05
CA LEU A 11 2.50 -2.63 -7.58
C LEU A 11 2.74 -3.80 -8.55
N THR A 12 3.24 -4.93 -8.05
CA THR A 12 3.52 -6.13 -8.87
C THR A 12 2.29 -6.54 -9.67
N ASP A 13 2.47 -6.86 -10.96
CA ASP A 13 1.42 -7.20 -11.94
C ASP A 13 0.42 -6.07 -12.27
N HIS A 14 0.63 -4.85 -11.76
CA HIS A 14 -0.29 -3.73 -11.91
C HIS A 14 0.37 -2.41 -12.38
N GLY A 15 1.70 -2.30 -12.29
CA GLY A 15 2.47 -1.18 -12.81
C GLY A 15 2.71 -0.04 -11.80
N THR A 16 3.27 1.05 -12.30
CA THR A 16 3.64 2.23 -11.50
C THR A 16 2.43 3.10 -11.16
N MET A 17 2.29 3.51 -9.90
CA MET A 17 1.25 4.42 -9.42
C MET A 17 1.66 5.08 -8.10
N LYS A 18 0.83 5.97 -7.56
CA LYS A 18 1.06 6.53 -6.22
C LYS A 18 0.91 5.45 -5.14
N LEU A 19 1.68 5.54 -4.05
CA LEU A 19 1.60 4.60 -2.93
C LEU A 19 0.16 4.47 -2.41
N ARG A 20 -0.57 5.58 -2.29
CA ARG A 20 -1.98 5.56 -1.88
C ARG A 20 -2.86 4.70 -2.79
N SER A 21 -2.70 4.86 -4.10
CA SER A 21 -3.43 4.07 -5.10
C SER A 21 -3.02 2.60 -5.08
N ALA A 22 -1.72 2.31 -4.91
CA ALA A 22 -1.21 0.94 -4.82
C ALA A 22 -1.77 0.19 -3.62
N VAL A 23 -1.85 0.85 -2.45
CA VAL A 23 -2.43 0.28 -1.23
C VAL A 23 -3.92 -0.01 -1.40
N LEU A 24 -4.70 0.96 -1.90
CA LEU A 24 -6.13 0.77 -2.17
C LEU A 24 -6.36 -0.39 -3.15
N ARG A 25 -5.58 -0.43 -4.23
CA ARG A 25 -5.71 -1.47 -5.25
C ARG A 25 -5.34 -2.84 -4.70
N ALA A 26 -4.26 -2.96 -3.92
CA ALA A 26 -3.86 -4.20 -3.28
C ALA A 26 -4.93 -4.74 -2.32
N MET A 27 -5.66 -3.86 -1.62
CA MET A 27 -6.78 -4.25 -0.75
C MET A 27 -8.01 -4.76 -1.55
N MET A 28 -8.19 -4.31 -2.79
CA MET A 28 -9.28 -4.75 -3.69
C MET A 28 -8.99 -6.07 -4.43
N LEU A 29 -7.76 -6.58 -4.41
CA LEU A 29 -7.39 -7.83 -5.10
C LEU A 29 -8.13 -9.06 -4.54
N LEU A 30 -8.20 -10.14 -5.31
CA LEU A 30 -8.76 -11.41 -4.83
C LEU A 30 -7.82 -12.06 -3.81
N PRO A 31 -8.31 -12.94 -2.91
CA PRO A 31 -7.49 -13.57 -1.87
C PRO A 31 -6.23 -14.30 -2.40
N LYS A 32 -6.30 -14.87 -3.61
CA LYS A 32 -5.15 -15.55 -4.24
C LYS A 32 -4.06 -14.55 -4.68
N GLU A 33 -4.48 -13.39 -5.18
CA GLU A 33 -3.60 -12.32 -5.68
C GLU A 33 -3.01 -11.52 -4.50
N ARG A 34 -3.79 -11.27 -3.45
CA ARG A 34 -3.33 -10.60 -2.22
C ARG A 34 -2.09 -11.26 -1.62
N LYS A 35 -1.99 -12.59 -1.65
CA LYS A 35 -0.80 -13.30 -1.13
C LYS A 35 0.49 -12.99 -1.88
N ARG A 36 0.39 -12.56 -3.14
CA ARG A 36 1.51 -12.24 -4.03
C ARG A 36 1.71 -10.74 -4.23
N ALA A 37 0.74 -9.93 -3.80
CA ALA A 37 0.80 -8.49 -3.92
C ALA A 37 1.98 -7.92 -3.11
N THR A 38 2.88 -7.26 -3.83
CA THR A 38 3.99 -6.49 -3.25
C THR A 38 4.04 -5.11 -3.87
N ILE A 39 4.39 -4.12 -3.05
CA ILE A 39 4.69 -2.76 -3.52
C ILE A 39 6.20 -2.57 -3.46
N VAL A 40 6.81 -2.27 -4.59
CA VAL A 40 8.23 -1.93 -4.73
C VAL A 40 8.39 -0.41 -4.73
N ARG A 41 9.30 0.08 -3.91
CA ARG A 41 9.53 1.49 -3.57
C ARG A 41 11.03 1.78 -3.68
N GLU A 42 11.38 3.03 -3.96
CA GLU A 42 12.79 3.46 -3.90
C GLU A 42 13.27 3.73 -2.46
N GLY A 43 12.35 4.02 -1.53
CA GLY A 43 12.66 4.28 -0.13
C GLY A 43 12.67 3.02 0.75
N GLU A 44 13.18 3.13 1.97
CA GLU A 44 13.17 2.05 2.96
C GLU A 44 11.82 1.95 3.70
N PRO A 45 11.25 0.74 3.90
CA PRO A 45 11.64 -0.51 3.25
C PRO A 45 11.30 -0.50 1.75
N ALA A 46 12.22 -1.03 0.94
CA ALA A 46 12.11 -1.06 -0.53
C ALA A 46 10.97 -1.95 -1.04
N ILE A 47 10.53 -2.93 -0.25
CA ILE A 47 9.42 -3.81 -0.60
C ILE A 47 8.44 -3.87 0.56
N LEU A 48 7.17 -3.59 0.27
CA LEU A 48 6.05 -3.85 1.18
C LEU A 48 5.32 -5.12 0.75
N ASN A 49 5.26 -6.10 1.64
CA ASN A 49 4.39 -7.26 1.45
C ASN A 49 2.94 -6.95 1.83
N PHE A 50 2.02 -7.85 1.50
CA PHE A 50 0.60 -7.65 1.79
C PHE A 50 0.27 -7.38 3.27
N LYS A 51 1.02 -7.96 4.22
CA LYS A 51 0.82 -7.67 5.66
C LYS A 51 1.18 -6.22 5.99
N GLN A 52 2.28 -5.71 5.44
CA GLN A 52 2.68 -4.31 5.61
C GLN A 52 1.70 -3.36 4.90
N ILE A 53 1.25 -3.71 3.69
CA ILE A 53 0.24 -2.97 2.95
C ILE A 53 -1.06 -2.87 3.75
N LYS A 54 -1.52 -3.97 4.35
CA LYS A 54 -2.71 -3.99 5.21
C LYS A 54 -2.55 -3.09 6.43
N ASN A 55 -1.39 -3.13 7.10
CA ASN A 55 -1.12 -2.27 8.25
C ASN A 55 -1.06 -0.79 7.87
N LEU A 56 -0.56 -0.48 6.66
CA LEU A 56 -0.52 0.87 6.12
C LEU A 56 -1.92 1.38 5.78
N ALA A 57 -2.76 0.53 5.17
CA ALA A 57 -4.16 0.84 4.91
C ALA A 57 -4.91 1.19 6.20
N ALA A 58 -4.73 0.39 7.27
CA ALA A 58 -5.36 0.65 8.58
C ALA A 58 -4.91 1.99 9.18
N GLN A 59 -3.61 2.30 9.15
CA GLN A 59 -3.09 3.59 9.65
C GLN A 59 -3.64 4.80 8.89
N TRP A 60 -3.93 4.66 7.60
CA TRP A 60 -4.52 5.73 6.81
C TRP A 60 -6.02 5.85 6.99
N ASP A 61 -6.72 4.75 7.26
CA ASP A 61 -8.14 4.75 7.60
C ASP A 61 -8.38 5.38 8.99
N GLU A 62 -7.55 5.04 9.99
CA GLU A 62 -7.55 5.65 11.33
C GLU A 62 -7.31 7.16 11.29
N ARG A 63 -6.47 7.65 10.36
CA ARG A 63 -6.22 9.09 10.15
C ARG A 63 -7.37 9.82 9.45
N LEU A 64 -8.33 9.09 8.88
CA LEU A 64 -9.50 9.67 8.20
C LEU A 64 -10.74 9.73 9.11
N VAL A 65 -10.69 9.16 10.32
CA VAL A 65 -11.73 9.37 11.34
C VAL A 65 -11.46 10.73 11.98
N PRO A 66 -12.34 11.74 11.82
CA PRO A 66 -12.25 12.95 12.61
C PRO A 66 -12.38 12.54 14.08
N ILE A 67 -11.45 13.00 14.91
CA ILE A 67 -11.68 13.01 16.35
C ILE A 67 -12.67 14.14 16.56
N ASP A 68 -13.94 13.80 16.80
CA ASP A 68 -14.97 14.75 17.25
C ASP A 68 -14.55 15.45 18.55
#